data_AF-S6A3T2-F1
#
_entry.id   AF-S6A3T2-F1
#
_cell.length_a   1.000
_cell.length_b   1.000
_cell.length_c   1.000
_cell.angle_alpha   90.00
_cell.angle_beta   90.00
_cell.angle_gamma   90.00
#
_symmetry.space_group_name_H-M   'P 1'
#
loop_
_entity.id
_entity.type
_entity.pdbx_description
1 polymer ?
#
loop_
_entity_poly.entity_id
_entity_poly.type
_entity_poly.pdbx_seq_one_letter_code
_entity_poly.pdbx_strand_id
1 'polypeptide(L)'
;MNILKNFGLNKQNKQGKQTSMPQQELCINLTKNGLYINDEFMENMSTDILAEKFGEYRKISYESPDGTASKDDAKEIYIWDNLGIKIFVSKGSIGEIQLRICEDPDWEKNVKFAFFDANPKQIFSGTFTINGKTVLEAIPQKELRDAYILLEMKVGNWKVNCSLSSKINSVLKAIPFQERLRKSETDEIANLVRADPEPIRNISFWYKPPRVSSGKWILPKAEGEVLKFTNFNFKLAIIQELMYEQELLKPKFDVYDFCKDYAKKEIDPDDYCDKMIPEVKSWFQKLEIPAELAPKVTQLFLDGGNEINMQLIPQWDGEDNSFDIKSISDEELAQFPNLKLIDGTVIYISEKAKKKLIEKGINIAE
;
A
#
# COMPACT_ATOMS: atom_id res chain seq x y z
N MET A 1 -70.30 -1.10 12.77
CA MET A 1 -69.43 -2.28 12.59
C MET A 1 -68.01 -1.77 12.44
N ASN A 2 -67.16 -1.88 13.48
CA ASN A 2 -66.17 -2.97 13.64
C ASN A 2 -65.12 -2.94 12.50
N ILE A 3 -63.79 -2.93 12.66
CA ILE A 3 -62.86 -3.56 13.64
C ILE A 3 -61.45 -3.30 13.01
N LEU A 4 -60.35 -2.80 13.61
CA LEU A 4 -59.26 -3.42 14.43
C LEU A 4 -57.99 -2.53 14.22
N LYS A 5 -57.38 -1.94 15.27
CA LYS A 5 -56.17 -2.37 16.04
C LYS A 5 -54.77 -2.15 15.41
N ASN A 6 -54.04 -1.24 16.07
CA ASN A 6 -52.71 -1.34 16.71
C ASN A 6 -51.49 -1.93 15.98
N PHE A 7 -50.46 -1.10 15.80
CA PHE A 7 -49.05 -1.33 16.18
C PHE A 7 -48.49 0.05 16.62
N GLY A 8 -47.88 0.32 17.78
CA GLY A 8 -47.18 -0.56 18.72
C GLY A 8 -45.67 -0.29 18.76
N LEU A 9 -45.21 0.97 18.61
CA LEU A 9 -43.78 1.33 18.78
C LEU A 9 -43.48 1.52 20.27
N ASN A 10 -42.89 0.51 20.91
CA ASN A 10 -42.35 0.58 22.26
C ASN A 10 -41.10 1.46 22.30
N LYS A 11 -41.24 2.72 22.71
CA LYS A 11 -40.13 3.51 23.28
C LYS A 11 -40.05 3.21 24.78
N GLN A 12 -39.02 2.47 25.21
CA GLN A 12 -38.68 2.43 26.62
C GLN A 12 -37.84 3.66 26.97
N ASN A 13 -38.49 4.73 27.41
CA ASN A 13 -37.84 5.81 28.14
C ASN A 13 -37.79 5.42 29.63
N LYS A 14 -36.61 5.01 30.13
CA LYS A 14 -36.33 5.06 31.57
C LYS A 14 -35.64 6.39 31.87
N GLN A 15 -36.43 7.39 32.28
CA GLN A 15 -35.91 8.56 32.98
C GLN A 15 -35.58 8.16 34.42
N GLY A 16 -34.30 7.94 34.70
CA GLY A 16 -33.72 8.11 36.03
C GLY A 16 -32.83 9.34 35.99
N LYS A 17 -33.11 10.35 36.82
CA LYS A 17 -32.18 11.46 37.07
C LYS A 17 -30.88 10.87 37.63
N GLN A 18 -29.87 10.72 36.80
CA GLN A 18 -28.51 10.45 37.24
C GLN A 18 -27.80 11.79 37.29
N THR A 19 -27.49 12.24 38.50
CA THR A 19 -26.54 13.31 38.77
C THR A 19 -25.28 13.06 37.95
N SER A 20 -24.93 14.01 37.07
CA SER A 20 -23.76 13.95 36.21
C SER A 20 -22.51 13.93 37.08
N MET A 21 -21.92 12.74 37.26
CA MET A 21 -20.51 12.64 37.62
C MET A 21 -19.70 13.38 36.54
N PRO A 22 -18.60 14.08 36.88
CA PRO A 22 -17.73 14.66 35.87
C PRO A 22 -17.28 13.52 34.95
N GLN A 23 -17.75 13.57 33.69
CA GLN A 23 -17.39 12.59 32.69
C GLN A 23 -15.88 12.76 32.46
N GLN A 24 -15.11 11.72 32.78
CA GLN A 24 -13.67 11.72 32.55
C GLN A 24 -13.42 12.10 31.09
N GLU A 25 -12.57 13.11 30.87
CA GLU A 25 -12.21 13.56 29.53
C GLU A 25 -11.59 12.37 28.77
N LEU A 26 -12.14 12.08 27.59
CA LEU A 26 -11.70 10.94 26.79
C LEU A 26 -10.28 11.18 26.26
N CYS A 27 -9.32 10.38 26.68
CA CYS A 27 -7.95 10.43 26.20
C CYS A 27 -7.68 9.22 25.29
N ILE A 28 -7.29 9.48 24.04
CA ILE A 28 -6.86 8.43 23.10
C ILE A 28 -5.39 8.69 22.77
N ASN A 29 -4.52 7.75 23.13
CA ASN A 29 -3.09 7.85 22.83
C ASN A 29 -2.66 6.67 21.95
N LEU A 30 -2.12 6.98 20.78
CA LEU A 30 -1.58 6.00 19.87
C LEU A 30 -0.07 5.92 20.02
N THR A 31 0.46 4.74 20.33
CA THR A 31 1.90 4.51 20.48
C THR A 31 2.36 3.40 19.55
N LYS A 32 3.69 3.25 19.42
CA LYS A 32 4.26 2.10 18.70
C LYS A 32 3.85 0.73 19.28
N ASN A 33 3.46 0.70 20.56
CA ASN A 33 3.05 -0.53 21.25
C ASN A 33 1.55 -0.81 21.09
N GLY A 34 0.76 0.17 20.66
CA GLY A 34 -0.66 0.05 20.38
C GLY A 34 -1.48 1.25 20.84
N LEU A 35 -2.80 1.07 20.84
CA LEU A 35 -3.79 2.09 21.16
C LEU A 35 -4.12 2.05 22.66
N TYR A 36 -4.17 3.21 23.29
CA TYR A 36 -4.58 3.39 24.68
C TYR A 36 -5.80 4.30 24.74
N ILE A 37 -6.79 3.92 25.54
CA ILE A 37 -7.99 4.73 25.81
C ILE A 37 -8.05 4.95 27.32
N ASN A 38 -8.00 6.20 27.77
CA ASN A 38 -7.93 6.58 29.19
C ASN A 38 -6.82 5.80 29.94
N ASP A 39 -5.62 5.77 29.35
CA ASP A 39 -4.43 5.04 29.83
C ASP A 39 -4.54 3.51 29.87
N GLU A 40 -5.66 2.94 29.44
CA GLU A 40 -5.86 1.49 29.32
C GLU A 40 -5.42 1.00 27.94
N PHE A 41 -4.55 -0.03 27.92
CA PHE A 41 -4.10 -0.65 26.68
C PHE A 41 -5.22 -1.45 26.02
N MET A 42 -5.49 -1.19 24.75
CA MET A 42 -6.49 -1.91 23.97
C MET A 42 -5.87 -3.15 23.32
N GLU A 43 -5.86 -4.27 24.05
CA GLU A 43 -5.34 -5.56 23.56
C GLU A 43 -6.19 -6.10 22.39
N ASN A 44 -7.52 -5.99 22.51
CA ASN A 44 -8.48 -6.40 21.48
C ASN A 44 -9.36 -5.22 21.09
N MET A 45 -9.54 -5.03 19.78
CA MET A 45 -10.37 -3.96 19.22
C MET A 45 -11.65 -4.58 18.64
N SER A 46 -12.74 -4.52 19.40
CA SER A 46 -14.08 -4.93 18.95
C SER A 46 -15.08 -3.79 19.13
N THR A 47 -16.20 -3.88 18.40
CA THR A 47 -17.30 -2.92 18.53
C THR A 47 -17.86 -2.88 19.95
N ASP A 48 -17.96 -4.03 20.61
CA ASP A 48 -18.52 -4.16 21.95
C ASP A 48 -17.62 -3.49 22.99
N ILE A 49 -16.31 -3.72 22.91
CA ILE A 49 -15.33 -3.09 23.80
C ILE A 49 -15.36 -1.57 23.62
N LEU A 50 -15.42 -1.07 22.38
CA LEU A 50 -15.52 0.37 22.14
C LEU A 50 -16.86 0.94 22.61
N ALA A 51 -17.96 0.21 22.49
CA ALA A 51 -19.25 0.62 23.02
C ALA A 51 -19.25 0.73 24.54
N GLU A 52 -18.54 -0.16 25.25
CA GLU A 52 -18.34 -0.05 26.70
C GLU A 52 -17.55 1.20 27.09
N LYS A 53 -16.52 1.57 26.32
CA LYS A 53 -15.69 2.76 26.59
C LYS A 53 -16.37 4.08 26.20
N PHE A 54 -17.09 4.08 25.08
CA PHE A 54 -17.61 5.30 24.44
C PHE A 54 -19.12 5.50 24.67
N GLY A 55 -19.83 4.48 25.14
CA GLY A 55 -21.27 4.50 25.37
C GLY A 55 -22.08 4.23 24.11
N GLU A 56 -23.29 4.82 24.06
CA GLU A 56 -24.25 4.57 22.98
C GLU A 56 -23.77 5.13 21.63
N TYR A 57 -23.93 4.30 20.59
CA TYR A 57 -23.67 4.65 19.20
C TYR A 57 -24.93 4.47 18.35
N ARG A 58 -24.92 5.08 17.17
CA ARG A 58 -25.79 4.70 16.06
C ARG A 58 -25.02 3.91 15.01
N LYS A 59 -25.69 2.93 14.41
CA LYS A 59 -25.12 2.05 13.39
C LYS A 59 -25.77 2.30 12.04
N ILE A 60 -24.97 2.22 10.99
CA ILE A 60 -25.41 2.36 9.60
C ILE A 60 -24.77 1.25 8.80
N SER A 61 -25.55 0.67 7.89
CA SER A 61 -25.05 -0.27 6.90
C SER A 61 -24.90 0.44 5.56
N TYR A 62 -23.76 0.26 4.90
CA TYR A 62 -23.51 0.71 3.55
C TYR A 62 -23.47 -0.52 2.63
N GLU A 63 -24.40 -0.58 1.68
CA GLU A 63 -24.40 -1.55 0.59
C GLU A 63 -23.85 -0.88 -0.68
N SER A 64 -23.08 -1.62 -1.48
CA SER A 64 -22.59 -1.09 -2.74
C SER A 64 -23.78 -0.75 -3.66
N PRO A 65 -23.82 0.45 -4.28
CA PRO A 65 -24.96 0.90 -5.08
C PRO A 65 -25.35 -0.02 -6.24
N ASP A 66 -24.42 -0.87 -6.71
CA ASP A 66 -24.56 -1.77 -7.85
C ASP A 66 -25.02 -3.19 -7.48
N GLY A 67 -25.22 -3.48 -6.18
CA GLY A 67 -25.76 -4.78 -5.72
C GLY A 67 -24.86 -5.99 -5.98
N THR A 68 -23.61 -5.78 -6.40
CA THR A 68 -22.62 -6.84 -6.69
C THR A 68 -21.88 -7.33 -5.45
N ALA A 69 -21.96 -6.57 -4.35
CA ALA A 69 -21.34 -6.92 -3.08
C ALA A 69 -22.10 -8.08 -2.41
N SER A 70 -21.38 -9.11 -1.96
CA SER A 70 -22.00 -10.15 -1.14
C SER A 70 -22.47 -9.55 0.20
N LYS A 71 -23.43 -10.18 0.87
CA LYS A 71 -23.84 -9.75 2.23
C LYS A 71 -22.67 -9.71 3.23
N ASP A 72 -21.62 -10.49 2.96
CA ASP A 72 -20.40 -10.54 3.77
C ASP A 72 -19.42 -9.38 3.45
N ASP A 73 -19.67 -8.60 2.40
CA ASP A 73 -18.88 -7.42 2.01
C ASP A 73 -19.53 -6.09 2.47
N ALA A 74 -20.66 -6.15 3.18
CA ALA A 74 -21.32 -4.98 3.76
C ALA A 74 -20.35 -4.23 4.70
N LYS A 75 -20.28 -2.91 4.53
CA LYS A 75 -19.50 -2.03 5.41
C LYS A 75 -20.44 -1.44 6.45
N GLU A 76 -20.14 -1.65 7.71
CA GLU A 76 -20.89 -1.08 8.82
C GLU A 76 -20.13 0.13 9.37
N ILE A 77 -20.87 1.19 9.70
CA ILE A 77 -20.33 2.39 10.33
C ILE A 77 -20.99 2.54 11.69
N TYR A 78 -20.19 2.61 12.75
CA TYR A 78 -20.64 2.86 14.11
C TYR A 78 -20.21 4.27 14.49
N ILE A 79 -21.15 5.08 14.97
CA ILE A 79 -20.96 6.53 15.15
C ILE A 79 -21.37 6.93 16.57
N TRP A 80 -20.43 7.50 17.31
CA TRP A 80 -20.65 8.13 18.61
C TRP A 80 -20.76 9.64 18.41
N ASP A 81 -22.00 10.12 18.17
CA ASP A 81 -22.29 11.49 17.75
C ASP A 81 -21.69 12.56 18.69
N ASN A 82 -21.82 12.35 20.01
CA ASN A 82 -21.37 13.31 21.04
C ASN A 82 -19.87 13.25 21.31
N LEU A 83 -19.19 12.19 20.85
CA LEU A 83 -17.76 12.04 21.00
C LEU A 83 -17.00 12.43 19.74
N GLY A 84 -17.67 12.70 18.62
CA GLY A 84 -16.98 12.99 17.36
C GLY A 84 -16.22 11.80 16.77
N ILE A 85 -16.62 10.57 17.12
CA ILE A 85 -15.94 9.33 16.70
C ILE A 85 -16.84 8.54 15.76
N LYS A 86 -16.25 7.96 14.72
CA LYS A 86 -16.84 6.83 14.02
C LYS A 86 -15.81 5.76 13.69
N ILE A 87 -16.27 4.55 13.48
CA ILE A 87 -15.44 3.43 13.03
C ILE A 87 -16.06 2.78 11.81
N PHE A 88 -15.21 2.23 10.95
CA PHE A 88 -15.61 1.43 9.81
C PHE A 88 -15.31 -0.04 10.12
N VAL A 89 -16.33 -0.88 10.00
CA VAL A 89 -16.25 -2.31 10.28
C VAL A 89 -16.57 -3.07 9.00
N SER A 90 -15.75 -4.07 8.69
CA SER A 90 -15.96 -4.99 7.58
C SER A 90 -15.60 -6.39 8.04
N LYS A 91 -16.44 -7.38 7.73
CA LYS A 91 -16.24 -8.79 8.11
C LYS A 91 -15.97 -8.96 9.62
N GLY A 92 -16.71 -8.21 10.44
CA GLY A 92 -16.60 -8.21 11.91
C GLY A 92 -15.33 -7.57 12.49
N SER A 93 -14.44 -7.04 11.63
CA SER A 93 -13.18 -6.42 12.06
C SER A 93 -13.23 -4.91 11.90
N ILE A 94 -12.67 -4.18 12.88
CA ILE A 94 -12.52 -2.73 12.80
C ILE A 94 -11.40 -2.42 11.81
N GLY A 95 -11.78 -1.83 10.67
CA GLY A 95 -10.86 -1.45 9.59
C GLY A 95 -10.28 -0.06 9.74
N GLU A 96 -11.01 0.87 10.39
CA GLU A 96 -10.58 2.27 10.55
C GLU A 96 -11.33 2.93 11.71
N ILE A 97 -10.64 3.79 12.46
CA ILE A 97 -11.22 4.73 13.42
C ILE A 97 -11.01 6.14 12.89
N GLN A 98 -12.07 6.94 12.86
CA GLN A 98 -12.03 8.34 12.44
C GLN A 98 -12.55 9.26 13.56
N LEU A 99 -11.79 10.32 13.82
CA LEU A 99 -12.12 11.42 14.71
C LEU A 99 -12.44 12.65 13.86
N ARG A 100 -13.56 13.31 14.12
CA ARG A 100 -13.91 14.62 13.54
C ARG A 100 -13.30 15.71 14.42
N ILE A 101 -12.24 16.37 13.99
CA ILE A 101 -11.44 17.28 14.83
C ILE A 101 -11.99 18.71 14.82
N CYS A 102 -12.41 19.21 13.66
CA CYS A 102 -13.01 20.55 13.56
C CYS A 102 -14.27 20.54 12.70
N GLU A 103 -15.04 21.63 12.77
CA GLU A 103 -16.11 21.89 11.82
C GLU A 103 -15.50 22.32 10.48
N ASP A 104 -16.09 21.90 9.37
CA ASP A 104 -15.66 22.35 8.03
C ASP A 104 -16.87 22.53 7.12
N PRO A 105 -17.62 23.63 7.29
CA PRO A 105 -18.85 23.89 6.53
C PRO A 105 -18.63 23.91 5.01
N ASP A 106 -17.43 24.34 4.57
CA ASP A 106 -17.07 24.38 3.15
C ASP A 106 -16.89 22.97 2.58
N TRP A 107 -16.35 22.04 3.34
CA TRP A 107 -16.29 20.64 2.93
C TRP A 107 -17.67 19.96 3.04
N GLU A 108 -18.37 20.19 4.16
CA GLU A 108 -19.67 19.59 4.47
C GLU A 108 -20.75 19.95 3.44
N LYS A 109 -20.77 21.18 2.92
CA LYS A 109 -21.73 21.60 1.88
C LYS A 109 -21.48 20.96 0.51
N ASN A 110 -20.27 20.45 0.27
CA ASN A 110 -19.84 19.92 -1.03
C ASN A 110 -20.03 18.40 -1.15
N VAL A 111 -20.46 17.71 -0.09
CA VAL A 111 -20.79 16.28 -0.18
C VAL A 111 -22.18 16.07 -0.79
N LYS A 112 -22.34 15.01 -1.59
CA LYS A 112 -23.60 14.69 -2.29
C LYS A 112 -24.58 13.84 -1.46
N PHE A 113 -24.37 13.72 -0.17
CA PHE A 113 -25.18 12.96 0.76
C PHE A 113 -25.50 13.81 1.99
N ALA A 114 -26.54 13.46 2.75
CA ALA A 114 -26.82 14.13 4.01
C ALA A 114 -25.65 13.89 4.98
N PHE A 115 -24.84 14.93 5.21
CA PHE A 115 -23.52 14.78 5.84
C PHE A 115 -23.55 14.01 7.16
N PHE A 116 -24.47 14.38 8.05
CA PHE A 116 -24.64 13.77 9.37
C PHE A 116 -25.29 12.40 9.34
N ASP A 117 -25.80 11.94 8.20
CA ASP A 117 -26.19 10.54 8.08
C ASP A 117 -24.96 9.68 8.29
N ALA A 118 -23.79 9.97 7.68
CA ALA A 118 -22.60 9.11 7.81
C ALA A 118 -21.48 9.66 8.71
N ASN A 119 -21.69 10.79 9.40
CA ASN A 119 -20.65 11.47 10.18
C ASN A 119 -21.14 11.92 11.56
N PRO A 120 -20.25 11.94 12.58
CA PRO A 120 -20.60 12.43 13.92
C PRO A 120 -21.15 13.86 13.91
N LYS A 121 -22.16 14.12 14.74
CA LYS A 121 -22.78 15.45 14.86
C LYS A 121 -21.90 16.48 15.57
N GLN A 122 -21.07 16.05 16.52
CA GLN A 122 -20.13 16.93 17.22
C GLN A 122 -18.70 16.68 16.77
N ILE A 123 -17.82 17.63 17.07
CA ILE A 123 -16.37 17.44 16.99
C ILE A 123 -15.90 16.56 18.16
N PHE A 124 -14.70 16.00 18.02
CA PHE A 124 -14.07 15.15 19.01
C PHE A 124 -13.82 15.96 20.27
N SER A 125 -14.44 15.55 21.37
CA SER A 125 -14.45 16.26 22.65
C SER A 125 -13.35 15.79 23.60
N GLY A 126 -12.49 14.88 23.16
CA GLY A 126 -11.36 14.35 23.91
C GLY A 126 -10.02 14.86 23.41
N THR A 127 -8.96 14.24 23.94
CA THR A 127 -7.58 14.49 23.51
C THR A 127 -7.05 13.28 22.72
N PHE A 128 -6.50 13.53 21.52
CA PHE A 128 -5.82 12.52 20.72
C PHE A 128 -4.33 12.83 20.63
N THR A 129 -3.49 11.90 21.09
CA THR A 129 -2.03 12.06 21.07
C THR A 129 -1.34 10.89 20.37
N ILE A 130 -0.12 11.15 19.91
CA ILE A 130 0.75 10.15 19.31
C ILE A 130 2.06 10.12 20.10
N ASN A 131 2.31 9.00 20.78
CA ASN A 131 3.39 8.88 21.76
C ASN A 131 3.39 10.04 22.78
N GLY A 132 2.20 10.44 23.24
CA GLY A 132 2.02 11.54 24.19
C GLY A 132 2.24 12.96 23.63
N LYS A 133 2.52 13.11 22.33
CA LYS A 133 2.62 14.42 21.65
C LYS A 133 1.31 14.79 20.97
N THR A 134 1.11 16.08 20.73
CA THR A 134 0.03 16.51 19.84
C THR A 134 0.24 15.96 18.43
N VAL A 135 -0.83 15.91 17.64
CA VAL A 135 -0.79 15.35 16.29
C VAL A 135 0.20 16.11 15.41
N LEU A 136 0.15 17.45 15.41
CA LEU A 136 1.06 18.28 14.61
C LEU A 136 2.54 18.13 14.99
N GLU A 137 2.85 17.88 16.26
CA GLU A 137 4.22 17.59 16.72
C GLU A 137 4.71 16.20 16.33
N ALA A 138 3.79 15.25 16.14
CA ALA A 138 4.10 13.88 15.75
C ALA A 138 4.24 13.69 14.23
N ILE A 139 3.64 14.57 13.41
CA ILE A 139 3.76 14.50 11.95
C ILE A 139 5.22 14.70 11.54
N PRO A 140 5.79 13.81 10.70
CA PRO A 140 7.14 13.99 10.19
C PRO A 140 7.31 15.33 9.46
N GLN A 141 8.46 15.99 9.65
CA GLN A 141 8.71 17.32 9.05
C GLN A 141 8.54 17.31 7.53
N LYS A 142 9.01 16.25 6.86
CA LYS A 142 8.87 16.10 5.40
C LYS A 142 7.40 16.12 4.97
N GLU A 143 6.52 15.42 5.69
CA GLU A 143 5.08 15.38 5.38
C GLU A 143 4.42 16.75 5.53
N LEU A 144 4.82 17.54 6.53
CA LEU A 144 4.35 18.92 6.66
C LEU A 144 4.85 19.83 5.53
N ARG A 145 6.05 19.59 4.99
CA ARG A 145 6.58 20.35 3.86
C ARG A 145 5.89 19.98 2.54
N ASP A 146 5.51 18.72 2.39
CA ASP A 146 4.82 18.19 1.20
C ASP A 146 3.29 18.31 1.29
N ALA A 147 2.77 18.95 2.34
CA ALA A 147 1.34 19.06 2.62
C ALA A 147 0.52 19.57 1.42
N TYR A 148 -0.63 18.94 1.19
CA TYR A 148 -1.56 19.37 0.14
C TYR A 148 -3.03 19.13 0.43
N ILE A 149 -3.40 17.88 0.72
CA ILE A 149 -4.79 17.47 0.99
C ILE A 149 -4.87 16.72 2.33
N LEU A 150 -3.87 15.87 2.58
CA LEU A 150 -3.77 15.05 3.77
C LEU A 150 -2.31 14.96 4.19
N LEU A 151 -2.08 14.60 5.44
CA LEU A 151 -0.79 14.31 6.02
C LEU A 151 -0.80 12.86 6.50
N GLU A 152 0.22 12.08 6.16
CA GLU A 152 0.31 10.67 6.54
C GLU A 152 1.44 10.42 7.51
N MET A 153 1.28 9.45 8.39
CA MET A 153 2.39 8.93 9.19
C MET A 153 2.17 7.45 9.55
N LYS A 154 3.25 6.83 10.06
CA LYS A 154 3.22 5.49 10.63
C LYS A 154 3.59 5.56 12.11
N VAL A 155 2.86 4.82 12.95
CA VAL A 155 3.14 4.67 14.38
C VAL A 155 3.22 3.18 14.70
N GLY A 156 4.43 2.62 14.63
CA GLY A 156 4.59 1.16 14.64
C GLY A 156 3.83 0.53 13.46
N ASN A 157 2.90 -0.37 13.76
CA ASN A 157 2.01 -1.02 12.79
C ASN A 157 0.73 -0.23 12.49
N TRP A 158 0.60 0.99 13.01
CA TRP A 158 -0.56 1.84 12.73
C TRP A 158 -0.26 2.82 11.61
N LYS A 159 -1.27 3.05 10.79
CA LYS A 159 -1.32 4.13 9.79
C LYS A 159 -2.21 5.24 10.33
N VAL A 160 -1.80 6.48 10.14
CA VAL A 160 -2.56 7.66 10.56
C VAL A 160 -2.59 8.66 9.41
N ASN A 161 -3.79 9.06 9.01
CA ASN A 161 -4.05 10.04 7.98
C ASN A 161 -4.80 11.22 8.60
N CYS A 162 -4.22 12.42 8.48
CA CYS A 162 -4.83 13.67 8.93
C CYS A 162 -5.30 14.44 7.71
N SER A 163 -6.62 14.49 7.49
CA SER A 163 -7.19 15.29 6.40
C SER A 163 -7.13 16.76 6.74
N LEU A 164 -6.57 17.58 5.86
CA LEU A 164 -6.51 19.02 6.05
C LEU A 164 -7.90 19.65 5.90
N SER A 165 -8.15 20.75 6.61
CA SER A 165 -9.38 21.54 6.48
C SER A 165 -9.46 22.23 5.11
N SER A 166 -10.67 22.54 4.64
CA SER A 166 -10.91 23.27 3.39
C SER A 166 -10.20 24.61 3.37
N LYS A 167 -10.09 25.28 4.52
CA LYS A 167 -9.36 26.53 4.68
C LYS A 167 -7.88 26.37 4.28
N ILE A 168 -7.18 25.42 4.89
CA ILE A 168 -5.78 25.13 4.56
C ILE A 168 -5.65 24.61 3.14
N ASN A 169 -6.51 23.68 2.71
CA ASN A 169 -6.51 23.16 1.35
C ASN A 169 -6.63 24.26 0.30
N SER A 170 -7.46 25.28 0.55
CA SER A 170 -7.64 26.40 -0.38
C SER A 170 -6.40 27.29 -0.45
N VAL A 171 -5.75 27.55 0.68
CA VAL A 171 -4.46 28.26 0.72
C VAL A 171 -3.39 27.50 -0.07
N LEU A 172 -3.26 26.19 0.16
CA LEU A 172 -2.24 25.37 -0.51
C LEU A 172 -2.52 25.19 -2.01
N LYS A 173 -3.79 25.05 -2.42
CA LYS A 173 -4.21 24.97 -3.84
C LYS A 173 -3.98 26.26 -4.61
N ALA A 174 -4.01 27.41 -3.94
CA ALA A 174 -3.74 28.70 -4.58
C ALA A 174 -2.25 28.89 -4.95
N ILE A 175 -1.34 28.09 -4.37
CA ILE A 175 0.09 28.12 -4.71
C ILE A 175 0.32 27.29 -5.98
N PRO A 176 0.88 27.88 -7.07
CA PRO A 176 1.21 27.13 -8.28
C PRO A 176 2.11 25.93 -7.99
N PHE A 177 1.93 24.83 -8.74
CA PHE A 177 2.64 23.56 -8.49
C PHE A 177 4.17 23.73 -8.39
N GLN A 178 4.79 24.44 -9.33
CA GLN A 178 6.24 24.68 -9.34
C GLN A 178 6.71 25.50 -8.13
N GLU A 179 5.92 26.48 -7.70
CA GLU A 179 6.23 27.26 -6.51
C GLU A 179 6.07 26.43 -5.24
N ARG A 180 5.03 25.59 -5.17
CA ARG A 180 4.82 24.68 -4.05
C ARG A 180 5.94 23.66 -3.91
N LEU A 181 6.44 23.11 -5.03
CA LEU A 181 7.60 22.22 -5.04
C LEU A 181 8.86 22.92 -4.50
N ARG A 182 9.12 24.16 -4.89
CA ARG A 182 10.23 24.94 -4.33
C ARG A 182 10.04 25.21 -2.83
N LYS A 183 8.82 25.53 -2.40
CA LYS A 183 8.49 25.80 -0.99
C LYS A 183 8.52 24.54 -0.12
N SER A 184 8.40 23.33 -0.69
CA SER A 184 8.53 22.08 0.07
C SER A 184 9.99 21.71 0.38
N GLU A 185 10.97 22.36 -0.26
CA GLU A 185 12.38 22.26 0.12
C GLU A 185 12.69 23.04 1.42
N THR A 186 11.82 23.98 1.81
CA THR A 186 11.92 24.80 3.03
C THR A 186 10.74 24.51 3.98
N ASP A 187 10.64 25.25 5.09
CA ASP A 187 9.52 25.12 6.03
C ASP A 187 8.32 26.02 5.68
N GLU A 188 8.30 26.69 4.51
CA GLU A 188 7.23 27.62 4.15
C GLU A 188 5.84 26.94 4.14
N ILE A 189 5.70 25.77 3.52
CA ILE A 189 4.44 25.01 3.51
C ILE A 189 4.10 24.51 4.92
N ALA A 190 5.08 23.95 5.64
CA ALA A 190 4.88 23.46 7.00
C ALA A 190 4.41 24.57 7.96
N ASN A 191 4.93 25.78 7.80
CA ASN A 191 4.57 26.93 8.62
C ASN A 191 3.14 27.41 8.34
N LEU A 192 2.66 27.33 7.09
CA LEU A 192 1.25 27.62 6.77
C LEU A 192 0.30 26.66 7.50
N VAL A 193 0.63 25.37 7.52
CA VAL A 193 -0.17 24.36 8.23
C VAL A 193 -0.14 24.61 9.74
N ARG A 194 1.02 24.91 10.32
CA ARG A 194 1.16 25.13 11.78
C ARG A 194 0.58 26.45 12.27
N ALA A 195 0.53 27.47 11.42
CA ALA A 195 0.02 28.79 11.79
C ALA A 195 -1.50 28.82 11.92
N ASP A 196 -2.21 27.87 11.30
CA ASP A 196 -3.65 27.76 11.44
C ASP A 196 -4.00 27.01 12.73
N PRO A 197 -5.00 27.49 13.51
CA PRO A 197 -5.39 26.84 14.77
C PRO A 197 -6.14 25.53 14.56
N GLU A 198 -6.78 25.31 13.39
CA GLU A 198 -7.57 24.12 13.07
C GLU A 198 -7.20 23.57 11.66
N PRO A 199 -5.93 23.18 11.45
CA PRO A 199 -5.45 22.79 10.13
C PRO A 199 -5.95 21.39 9.72
N ILE A 200 -6.33 20.56 10.69
CA ILE A 200 -6.75 19.17 10.50
C ILE A 200 -8.25 19.07 10.77
N ARG A 201 -9.00 18.64 9.76
CA ARG A 201 -10.44 18.40 9.85
C ARG A 201 -10.77 17.06 10.47
N ASN A 202 -10.12 15.99 9.99
CA ASN A 202 -10.36 14.63 10.45
C ASN A 202 -9.05 13.90 10.65
N ILE A 203 -9.01 13.01 11.63
CA ILE A 203 -7.92 12.05 11.81
C ILE A 203 -8.50 10.66 11.64
N SER A 204 -7.94 9.91 10.70
CA SER A 204 -8.25 8.50 10.46
C SER A 204 -7.04 7.66 10.81
N PHE A 205 -7.22 6.56 11.53
CA PHE A 205 -6.14 5.64 11.83
C PHE A 205 -6.61 4.19 11.85
N TRP A 206 -5.71 3.29 11.46
CA TRP A 206 -6.00 1.87 11.37
C TRP A 206 -4.76 1.03 11.63
N TYR A 207 -5.00 -0.18 12.14
CA TYR A 207 -3.95 -1.15 12.37
C TYR A 207 -3.64 -1.90 11.08
N LYS A 208 -2.37 -1.94 10.71
CA LYS A 208 -1.83 -2.73 9.61
C LYS A 208 -0.92 -3.81 10.21
N PRO A 209 -1.42 -5.05 10.39
CA PRO A 209 -0.63 -6.10 11.02
C PRO A 209 0.69 -6.32 10.28
N PRO A 210 1.75 -6.77 10.99
CA PRO A 210 2.98 -7.19 10.34
C PRO A 210 2.68 -8.17 9.22
N ARG A 211 3.35 -7.98 8.07
CA ARG A 211 3.26 -8.93 6.98
C ARG A 211 3.99 -10.22 7.38
N VAL A 212 3.39 -11.35 7.06
CA VAL A 212 3.98 -12.68 7.23
C VAL A 212 4.06 -13.29 5.84
N SER A 213 5.25 -13.77 5.46
CA SER A 213 5.42 -14.45 4.17
C SER A 213 4.82 -15.84 4.30
N SER A 214 4.08 -16.25 3.28
CA SER A 214 3.56 -17.61 3.15
C SER A 214 4.68 -18.63 2.88
N GLY A 215 5.89 -18.18 2.55
CA GLY A 215 6.99 -19.04 2.11
C GLY A 215 6.90 -19.45 0.64
N LYS A 216 5.88 -18.99 -0.10
CA LYS A 216 5.68 -19.31 -1.53
C LYS A 216 6.90 -19.01 -2.39
N TRP A 217 7.61 -17.92 -2.10
CA TRP A 217 8.74 -17.44 -2.90
C TRP A 217 10.11 -17.80 -2.34
N ILE A 218 10.18 -18.81 -1.47
CA ILE A 218 11.45 -19.43 -1.09
C ILE A 218 12.13 -19.94 -2.36
N LEU A 219 13.40 -19.58 -2.53
CA LEU A 219 14.17 -19.98 -3.71
C LEU A 219 14.22 -21.52 -3.81
N PRO A 220 13.83 -22.10 -4.95
CA PRO A 220 14.03 -23.52 -5.18
C PRO A 220 15.53 -23.81 -5.21
N LYS A 221 15.92 -24.95 -4.65
CA LYS A 221 17.27 -25.48 -4.79
C LYS A 221 17.28 -26.43 -5.98
N ALA A 222 18.27 -26.28 -6.85
CA ALA A 222 18.47 -27.23 -7.93
C ALA A 222 19.03 -28.55 -7.37
N GLU A 223 18.59 -29.68 -7.91
CA GLU A 223 19.24 -30.96 -7.67
C GLU A 223 20.39 -31.13 -8.67
N GLY A 224 21.61 -31.27 -8.18
CA GLY A 224 22.80 -31.50 -9.02
C GLY A 224 23.57 -30.24 -9.40
N GLU A 225 24.19 -30.24 -10.58
CA GLU A 225 25.01 -29.13 -11.06
C GLU A 225 24.15 -27.95 -11.50
N VAL A 226 24.64 -26.74 -11.21
CA VAL A 226 23.95 -25.48 -11.52
C VAL A 226 24.73 -24.66 -12.52
N LEU A 227 24.01 -23.96 -13.39
CA LEU A 227 24.59 -23.03 -14.34
C LEU A 227 25.21 -21.82 -13.63
N LYS A 228 26.33 -21.35 -14.17
CA LYS A 228 27.13 -20.25 -13.64
C LYS A 228 27.10 -19.07 -14.60
N PHE A 229 26.79 -17.90 -14.06
CA PHE A 229 26.69 -16.66 -14.82
C PHE A 229 27.57 -15.57 -14.20
N THR A 230 28.26 -14.84 -15.06
CA THR A 230 29.00 -13.62 -14.73
C THR A 230 28.25 -12.37 -15.22
N ASN A 231 27.41 -12.51 -16.24
CA ASN A 231 26.51 -11.47 -16.71
C ASN A 231 25.06 -11.75 -16.26
N PHE A 232 24.51 -10.84 -15.47
CA PHE A 232 23.14 -10.95 -14.97
C PHE A 232 22.09 -10.87 -16.09
N ASN A 233 22.24 -9.98 -17.06
CA ASN A 233 21.25 -9.82 -18.14
C ASN A 233 21.27 -11.02 -19.10
N PHE A 234 22.43 -11.64 -19.31
CA PHE A 234 22.49 -12.92 -20.03
C PHE A 234 21.77 -14.03 -19.25
N LYS A 235 21.94 -14.09 -17.92
CA LYS A 235 21.15 -15.00 -17.07
C LYS A 235 19.64 -14.75 -17.21
N LEU A 236 19.20 -13.49 -17.25
CA LEU A 236 17.78 -13.16 -17.44
C LEU A 236 17.25 -13.67 -18.78
N ALA A 237 18.01 -13.57 -19.87
CA ALA A 237 17.61 -14.13 -21.16
C ALA A 237 17.42 -15.65 -21.10
N ILE A 238 18.28 -16.37 -20.38
CA ILE A 238 18.11 -17.81 -20.14
C ILE A 238 16.86 -18.11 -19.31
N ILE A 239 16.59 -17.27 -18.30
CA ILE A 239 15.37 -17.39 -17.48
C ILE A 239 14.13 -17.11 -18.32
N GLN A 240 14.14 -16.10 -19.22
CA GLN A 240 13.03 -15.84 -20.15
C GLN A 240 12.62 -17.13 -20.88
N GLU A 241 13.59 -17.72 -21.57
CA GLU A 241 13.38 -18.93 -22.36
C GLU A 241 12.90 -20.11 -21.49
N LEU A 242 13.61 -20.40 -20.39
CA LEU A 242 13.30 -21.60 -19.60
C LEU A 242 12.05 -21.47 -18.72
N MET A 243 11.76 -20.28 -18.18
CA MET A 243 10.67 -20.06 -17.23
C MET A 243 9.37 -19.65 -17.91
N TYR A 244 9.43 -18.79 -18.93
CA TYR A 244 8.23 -18.18 -19.50
C TYR A 244 7.85 -18.78 -20.86
N GLU A 245 8.84 -19.10 -21.70
CA GLU A 245 8.55 -19.74 -23.00
C GLU A 245 8.35 -21.25 -22.87
N GLN A 246 9.28 -21.94 -22.20
CA GLN A 246 9.24 -23.40 -22.07
C GLN A 246 8.56 -23.89 -20.80
N GLU A 247 8.37 -23.03 -19.79
CA GLU A 247 7.80 -23.35 -18.48
C GLU A 247 8.49 -24.53 -17.73
N LEU A 248 9.78 -24.74 -18.00
CA LEU A 248 10.62 -25.78 -17.37
C LEU A 248 11.24 -25.31 -16.05
N LEU A 249 11.57 -24.03 -15.92
CA LEU A 249 12.12 -23.45 -14.71
C LEU A 249 10.98 -22.94 -13.80
N LYS A 250 10.84 -23.52 -12.61
CA LYS A 250 9.73 -23.25 -11.69
C LYS A 250 10.21 -22.74 -10.33
N PRO A 251 9.37 -22.00 -9.58
CA PRO A 251 8.04 -21.51 -9.96
C PRO A 251 8.11 -20.39 -11.02
N LYS A 252 7.05 -20.26 -11.83
CA LYS A 252 6.87 -19.08 -12.70
C LYS A 252 6.74 -17.85 -11.80
N PHE A 253 7.64 -16.90 -11.94
CA PHE A 253 7.72 -15.74 -11.06
C PHE A 253 6.66 -14.70 -11.42
N ASP A 254 6.06 -14.08 -10.39
CA ASP A 254 5.09 -13.01 -10.52
C ASP A 254 5.42 -11.93 -9.49
N VAL A 255 5.75 -10.73 -9.97
CA VAL A 255 6.25 -9.61 -9.17
C VAL A 255 5.17 -9.06 -8.24
N TYR A 256 3.92 -9.01 -8.67
CA TYR A 256 2.83 -8.50 -7.85
C TYR A 256 2.51 -9.45 -6.69
N ASP A 257 2.45 -10.75 -6.97
CA ASP A 257 2.27 -11.77 -5.96
C ASP A 257 3.49 -11.88 -5.03
N PHE A 258 4.72 -11.77 -5.57
CA PHE A 258 5.95 -11.69 -4.78
C PHE A 258 5.94 -10.51 -3.81
N CYS A 259 5.65 -9.30 -4.30
CA CYS A 259 5.61 -8.08 -3.47
C CYS A 259 4.46 -8.09 -2.45
N LYS A 260 3.35 -8.78 -2.75
CA LYS A 260 2.26 -9.03 -1.80
C LYS A 260 2.68 -9.97 -0.68
N ASP A 261 3.42 -11.04 -0.99
CA ASP A 261 3.94 -12.00 0.00
C ASP A 261 5.17 -11.50 0.76
N TYR A 262 5.89 -10.51 0.22
CA TYR A 262 7.14 -10.04 0.79
C TYR A 262 6.93 -9.39 2.18
N ALA A 263 7.40 -10.08 3.21
CA ALA A 263 7.14 -9.73 4.60
C ALA A 263 8.00 -8.57 5.12
N LYS A 264 9.23 -8.41 4.61
CA LYS A 264 10.21 -7.50 5.21
C LYS A 264 9.87 -6.03 4.99
N LYS A 265 9.24 -5.70 3.86
CA LYS A 265 8.81 -4.33 3.55
C LYS A 265 7.65 -4.33 2.58
N GLU A 266 6.87 -3.26 2.61
CA GLU A 266 5.89 -2.99 1.57
C GLU A 266 6.59 -2.50 0.31
N ILE A 267 6.27 -3.15 -0.81
CA ILE A 267 6.76 -2.82 -2.14
C ILE A 267 5.53 -2.71 -3.01
N ASP A 268 5.33 -1.54 -3.60
CA ASP A 268 4.43 -1.39 -4.73
C ASP A 268 5.29 -1.58 -5.99
N PRO A 269 5.04 -2.60 -6.83
CA PRO A 269 5.79 -2.77 -8.07
C PRO A 269 5.70 -1.55 -8.99
N ASP A 270 4.57 -0.83 -8.98
CA ASP A 270 4.35 0.31 -9.88
C ASP A 270 5.14 1.56 -9.48
N ASP A 271 5.68 1.62 -8.26
CA ASP A 271 6.61 2.68 -7.83
C ASP A 271 7.97 2.59 -8.56
N TYR A 272 8.24 1.48 -9.25
CA TYR A 272 9.50 1.18 -9.93
C TYR A 272 9.35 1.20 -11.45
N CYS A 273 9.24 2.41 -12.02
CA CYS A 273 9.03 2.59 -13.45
C CYS A 273 10.32 2.59 -14.30
N ASP A 274 11.45 3.03 -13.74
CA ASP A 274 12.72 3.22 -14.46
C ASP A 274 13.87 2.38 -13.91
N LYS A 275 13.62 1.58 -12.87
CA LYS A 275 14.67 0.85 -12.13
C LYS A 275 14.18 -0.50 -11.64
N MET A 276 15.09 -1.48 -11.68
CA MET A 276 14.79 -2.82 -11.17
C MET A 276 14.43 -2.81 -9.69
N ILE A 277 13.35 -3.50 -9.32
CA ILE A 277 12.99 -3.73 -7.92
C ILE A 277 14.13 -4.52 -7.24
N PRO A 278 14.82 -3.97 -6.21
CA PRO A 278 16.03 -4.58 -5.65
C PRO A 278 15.83 -6.01 -5.12
N GLU A 279 14.68 -6.26 -4.50
CA GLU A 279 14.32 -7.56 -3.96
C GLU A 279 14.11 -8.61 -5.05
N VAL A 280 13.43 -8.24 -6.13
CA VAL A 280 13.19 -9.11 -7.28
C VAL A 280 14.50 -9.41 -8.00
N LYS A 281 15.33 -8.37 -8.20
CA LYS A 281 16.70 -8.53 -8.72
C LYS A 281 17.50 -9.52 -7.88
N SER A 282 17.47 -9.37 -6.55
CA SER A 282 18.18 -10.28 -5.65
C SER A 282 17.65 -11.71 -5.74
N TRP A 283 16.34 -11.89 -5.94
CA TRP A 283 15.73 -13.20 -6.12
C TRP A 283 16.25 -13.88 -7.38
N PHE A 284 16.19 -13.23 -8.55
CA PHE A 284 16.69 -13.79 -9.80
C PHE A 284 18.22 -13.98 -9.83
N GLN A 285 18.98 -13.11 -9.15
CA GLN A 285 20.42 -13.31 -8.99
C GLN A 285 20.74 -14.62 -8.27
N LYS A 286 19.95 -14.98 -7.26
CA LYS A 286 20.15 -16.19 -6.45
C LYS A 286 19.44 -17.43 -6.99
N LEU A 287 18.49 -17.28 -7.91
CA LEU A 287 17.80 -18.41 -8.54
C LEU A 287 18.81 -19.35 -9.18
N GLU A 288 18.85 -20.60 -8.71
CA GLU A 288 19.65 -21.65 -9.30
C GLU A 288 18.94 -22.18 -10.55
N ILE A 289 19.70 -22.39 -11.64
CA ILE A 289 19.20 -22.98 -12.88
C ILE A 289 19.91 -24.34 -13.03
N PRO A 290 19.18 -25.47 -13.00
CA PRO A 290 19.77 -26.79 -13.19
C PRO A 290 20.50 -26.90 -14.54
N ALA A 291 21.71 -27.44 -14.53
CA ALA A 291 22.54 -27.56 -15.74
C ALA A 291 21.92 -28.49 -16.79
N GLU A 292 21.06 -29.44 -16.39
CA GLU A 292 20.31 -30.32 -17.28
C GLU A 292 19.33 -29.58 -18.22
N LEU A 293 18.96 -28.34 -17.89
CA LEU A 293 18.11 -27.50 -18.74
C LEU A 293 18.89 -26.80 -19.85
N ALA A 294 20.22 -26.67 -19.74
CA ALA A 294 21.01 -25.92 -20.71
C ALA A 294 20.93 -26.46 -22.15
N PRO A 295 20.90 -27.79 -22.39
CA PRO A 295 20.67 -28.33 -23.73
C PRO A 295 19.28 -28.02 -24.32
N LYS A 296 18.32 -27.55 -23.52
CA LYS A 296 16.98 -27.15 -23.99
C LYS A 296 16.95 -25.74 -24.57
N VAL A 297 17.95 -24.92 -24.28
CA VAL A 297 18.07 -23.56 -24.81
C VAL A 297 18.68 -23.65 -26.21
N THR A 298 17.84 -23.53 -27.24
CA THR A 298 18.28 -23.57 -28.64
C THR A 298 18.28 -22.20 -29.31
N GLN A 299 17.43 -21.30 -28.82
CA GLN A 299 17.30 -19.94 -29.28
C GLN A 299 17.03 -19.01 -28.09
N LEU A 300 17.35 -17.73 -28.24
CA LEU A 300 16.97 -16.68 -27.30
C LEU A 300 16.33 -15.54 -28.08
N PHE A 301 15.15 -15.12 -27.64
CA PHE A 301 14.47 -13.94 -28.17
C PHE A 301 14.64 -12.78 -27.19
N LEU A 302 15.22 -11.68 -27.65
CA LEU A 302 15.59 -10.52 -26.83
C LEU A 302 14.74 -9.30 -27.19
N ASP A 303 13.51 -9.29 -26.68
CA ASP A 303 12.53 -8.24 -26.93
C ASP A 303 12.27 -7.38 -25.68
N GLY A 304 11.89 -6.12 -25.92
CA GLY A 304 11.52 -5.18 -24.85
C GLY A 304 10.36 -5.69 -24.01
N GLY A 305 9.38 -6.32 -24.65
CA GLY A 305 8.18 -6.90 -24.04
C GLY A 305 8.38 -8.28 -23.41
N ASN A 306 9.61 -8.78 -23.30
CA ASN A 306 9.87 -10.04 -22.61
C ASN A 306 9.38 -9.98 -21.15
N GLU A 307 8.63 -10.99 -20.75
CA GLU A 307 8.01 -11.09 -19.42
C GLU A 307 9.04 -10.87 -18.30
N ILE A 308 10.24 -11.47 -18.38
CA ILE A 308 11.29 -11.32 -17.36
C ILE A 308 11.68 -9.86 -17.11
N ASN A 309 11.60 -8.99 -18.13
CA ASN A 309 11.94 -7.59 -17.99
C ASN A 309 10.86 -6.87 -17.17
N MET A 310 9.58 -7.14 -17.49
CA MET A 310 8.41 -6.62 -16.76
C MET A 310 8.37 -7.13 -15.32
N GLN A 311 8.90 -8.32 -15.04
CA GLN A 311 9.01 -8.81 -13.67
C GLN A 311 10.02 -8.00 -12.83
N LEU A 312 11.05 -7.42 -13.45
CA LEU A 312 12.04 -6.59 -12.77
C LEU A 312 11.68 -5.10 -12.74
N ILE A 313 11.11 -4.59 -13.83
CA ILE A 313 10.67 -3.21 -14.03
C ILE A 313 9.28 -3.27 -14.68
N PRO A 314 8.18 -3.30 -13.89
CA PRO A 314 6.83 -3.57 -14.38
C PRO A 314 6.30 -2.61 -15.44
N GLN A 315 6.80 -1.37 -15.44
CA GLN A 315 6.39 -0.31 -16.35
C GLN A 315 7.52 0.06 -17.34
N TRP A 316 8.46 -0.85 -17.60
CA TRP A 316 9.57 -0.56 -18.51
C TRP A 316 9.07 -0.36 -19.93
N ASP A 317 9.45 0.76 -20.53
CA ASP A 317 9.06 1.15 -21.88
C ASP A 317 10.04 0.66 -22.97
N GLY A 318 11.16 0.04 -22.56
CA GLY A 318 12.18 -0.45 -23.49
C GLY A 318 13.18 0.62 -23.96
N GLU A 319 13.10 1.86 -23.47
CA GLU A 319 13.88 2.98 -24.02
C GLU A 319 15.29 3.15 -23.41
N ASP A 320 15.60 2.43 -22.32
CA ASP A 320 16.89 2.52 -21.63
C ASP A 320 17.80 1.28 -21.82
N ASN A 321 18.99 1.33 -21.19
CA ASN A 321 20.00 0.27 -21.29
C ASN A 321 19.99 -0.71 -20.11
N SER A 322 18.89 -0.79 -19.35
CA SER A 322 18.80 -1.60 -18.14
C SER A 322 19.06 -3.09 -18.39
N PHE A 323 18.70 -3.59 -19.58
CA PHE A 323 18.82 -5.01 -19.95
C PHE A 323 19.92 -5.34 -20.96
N ASP A 324 20.75 -4.35 -21.34
CA ASP A 324 21.86 -4.55 -22.28
C ASP A 324 22.82 -5.68 -21.88
N ILE A 325 23.25 -6.47 -22.86
CA ILE A 325 24.24 -7.55 -22.67
C ILE A 325 25.61 -7.07 -23.14
N LYS A 326 26.38 -6.51 -22.20
CA LYS A 326 27.69 -5.88 -22.47
C LYS A 326 28.86 -6.86 -22.59
N SER A 327 28.71 -8.10 -22.14
CA SER A 327 29.74 -9.14 -22.26
C SER A 327 29.17 -10.51 -21.93
N ILE A 328 29.67 -11.55 -22.59
CA ILE A 328 29.41 -12.94 -22.23
C ILE A 328 30.78 -13.65 -22.18
N SER A 329 31.03 -14.43 -21.12
CA SER A 329 32.27 -15.21 -21.01
C SER A 329 32.23 -16.48 -21.87
N ASP A 330 33.40 -17.05 -22.18
CA ASP A 330 33.45 -18.29 -22.96
C ASP A 330 32.93 -19.48 -22.13
N GLU A 331 33.12 -19.42 -20.81
CA GLU A 331 32.60 -20.34 -19.82
C GLU A 331 31.07 -20.27 -19.73
N GLU A 332 30.47 -19.08 -19.85
CA GLU A 332 29.01 -18.92 -19.96
C GLU A 332 28.46 -19.58 -21.22
N LEU A 333 29.05 -19.31 -22.39
CA LEU A 333 28.57 -19.87 -23.65
C LEU A 333 28.78 -21.38 -23.75
N ALA A 334 29.88 -21.91 -23.20
CA ALA A 334 30.18 -23.35 -23.23
C ALA A 334 29.13 -24.21 -22.51
N GLN A 335 28.33 -23.62 -21.62
CA GLN A 335 27.25 -24.32 -20.91
C GLN A 335 26.04 -24.63 -21.81
N PHE A 336 25.90 -23.97 -22.96
CA PHE A 336 24.72 -24.08 -23.84
C PHE A 336 25.07 -24.74 -25.19
N PRO A 337 25.24 -26.07 -25.24
CA PRO A 337 25.75 -26.77 -26.42
C PRO A 337 24.81 -26.70 -27.64
N ASN A 338 23.53 -26.38 -27.43
CA ASN A 338 22.51 -26.38 -28.47
C ASN A 338 22.02 -24.98 -28.86
N LEU A 339 22.54 -23.92 -28.23
CA LEU A 339 22.19 -22.54 -28.58
C LEU A 339 22.74 -22.21 -29.97
N LYS A 340 21.85 -21.86 -30.90
CA LYS A 340 22.20 -21.61 -32.32
C LYS A 340 21.74 -20.27 -32.84
N LEU A 341 20.77 -19.65 -32.19
CA LEU A 341 20.18 -18.38 -32.62
C LEU A 341 19.98 -17.45 -31.42
N ILE A 342 20.35 -16.20 -31.59
CA ILE A 342 19.86 -15.10 -30.76
C ILE A 342 19.18 -14.13 -31.70
N ASP A 343 17.91 -13.86 -31.45
CA ASP A 343 17.09 -12.93 -32.22
C ASP A 343 16.75 -11.75 -31.30
N GLY A 344 17.14 -10.54 -31.69
CA GLY A 344 17.06 -9.37 -30.82
C GLY A 344 16.64 -8.13 -31.58
N THR A 345 15.42 -7.68 -31.33
CA THR A 345 14.79 -6.51 -31.95
C THR A 345 15.00 -5.23 -31.15
N VAL A 346 15.23 -5.33 -29.83
CA VAL A 346 15.24 -4.17 -28.92
C VAL A 346 16.40 -4.19 -27.92
N ILE A 347 16.74 -5.35 -27.32
CA ILE A 347 17.80 -5.40 -26.30
C ILE A 347 19.18 -5.40 -26.96
N TYR A 348 20.01 -4.41 -26.63
CA TYR A 348 21.34 -4.29 -27.22
C TYR A 348 22.31 -5.37 -26.70
N ILE A 349 22.99 -6.03 -27.64
CA ILE A 349 24.17 -6.86 -27.38
C ILE A 349 25.40 -6.08 -27.85
N SER A 350 26.39 -5.91 -26.97
CA SER A 350 27.64 -5.23 -27.36
C SER A 350 28.36 -5.93 -28.51
N GLU A 351 29.05 -5.17 -29.37
CA GLU A 351 29.85 -5.72 -30.47
C GLU A 351 30.87 -6.77 -30.00
N LYS A 352 31.45 -6.58 -28.80
CA LYS A 352 32.36 -7.55 -28.18
C LYS A 352 31.65 -8.88 -27.89
N ALA A 353 30.42 -8.84 -27.38
CA ALA A 353 29.62 -10.02 -27.12
C ALA A 353 29.13 -10.68 -28.42
N LYS A 354 28.67 -9.89 -29.40
CA LYS A 354 28.29 -10.37 -30.74
C LYS A 354 29.42 -11.16 -31.40
N LYS A 355 30.64 -10.62 -31.39
CA LYS A 355 31.81 -11.31 -31.95
C LYS A 355 32.05 -12.69 -31.32
N LYS A 356 31.94 -12.80 -29.99
CA LYS A 356 32.08 -14.07 -29.27
C LYS A 356 30.99 -15.08 -29.64
N LEU A 357 29.74 -14.62 -29.77
CA LEU A 357 28.62 -15.46 -30.20
C LEU A 357 28.88 -16.03 -31.61
N ILE A 358 29.30 -15.19 -32.55
CA ILE A 358 29.62 -15.59 -33.93
C ILE A 358 30.80 -16.57 -33.96
N GLU A 359 31.86 -16.33 -33.19
CA GLU A 359 33.01 -17.25 -33.06
C GLU A 359 32.61 -18.64 -32.52
N LYS A 360 31.52 -18.72 -31.76
CA LYS A 360 30.92 -19.98 -31.28
C LYS A 360 29.89 -20.59 -32.25
N GLY A 361 29.69 -19.99 -33.42
CA GLY A 361 28.75 -20.47 -34.43
C GLY A 361 27.28 -20.17 -34.11
N ILE A 362 27.02 -19.20 -33.22
CA ILE A 362 25.66 -18.74 -32.89
C ILE A 362 25.29 -17.63 -33.88
N ASN A 363 24.18 -17.80 -34.57
CA ASN A 363 23.64 -16.78 -35.47
C ASN A 363 22.96 -15.67 -34.67
N ILE A 364 23.08 -14.44 -35.17
CA ILE A 364 22.40 -13.28 -34.60
C ILE A 364 21.46 -12.73 -35.67
N ALA A 365 20.17 -12.67 -35.36
CA ALA A 365 19.18 -11.95 -36.16
C ALA A 365 18.89 -10.61 -35.46
N GLU A 366 18.91 -9.53 -36.24
CA GLU A 366 18.67 -8.15 -35.79
C GLU A 366 17.50 -7.55 -36.56
#